data_AF-A0A4U3K4A0-F1
#
_entry.id   AF-A0A4U3K4A0-F1
#
_cell.length_a   1.000
_cell.length_b   1.000
_cell.length_c   1.000
_cell.angle_alpha   90.00
_cell.angle_beta   90.00
_cell.angle_gamma   90.00
#
_symmetry.space_group_name_H-M   'P 1'
#
loop_
_entity.id
_entity.type
_entity.pdbx_description
1 polymer ?
#
loop_
_entity_poly.entity_id
_entity_poly.type
_entity_poly.pdbx_seq_one_letter_code
_entity_poly.pdbx_strand_id
1 'polypeptide(L)'
;AGVYFVTQNSDDLLDERLKNNIGLKFAFRSTDIHEIKKTLEFFGIDKEDEENQKRLRNLENGQCLFEDLYGHVGILQFHPVFEELFQAFDTRPPLMKEAGVSHEKEN
;
A
#
# COMPACT_ATOMS: atom_id res chain seq x y z
N ALA A 1 -24.54 0.62 -2.88
CA ALA A 1 -23.53 1.44 -2.16
C ALA A 1 -22.26 0.62 -2.04
N GLY A 2 -21.09 1.20 -2.26
CA GLY A 2 -19.79 0.53 -2.06
C GLY A 2 -19.17 1.00 -0.74
N VAL A 3 -18.44 0.11 -0.07
CA VAL A 3 -17.69 0.41 1.16
C VAL A 3 -16.23 0.06 0.89
N TYR A 4 -15.34 1.00 1.20
CA TYR A 4 -13.90 0.82 1.06
C TYR A 4 -13.28 0.79 2.45
N PHE A 5 -12.53 -0.27 2.75
CA PHE A 5 -11.75 -0.39 3.97
C PHE A 5 -10.28 -0.19 3.61
N VAL A 6 -9.62 0.72 4.33
CA VAL A 6 -8.19 0.98 4.18
C VAL A 6 -7.56 0.86 5.56
N THR A 7 -6.61 -0.06 5.70
CA THR A 7 -5.85 -0.29 6.94
C THR A 7 -4.39 -0.59 6.61
N GLN A 8 -3.51 -0.38 7.57
CA GLN A 8 -2.12 -0.82 7.50
C GLN A 8 -1.95 -2.29 7.93
N ASN A 9 -2.87 -2.82 8.74
CA ASN A 9 -2.81 -4.17 9.24
C ASN A 9 -4.05 -4.96 8.79
N SER A 10 -3.83 -6.00 7.99
CA SER A 10 -4.90 -6.90 7.58
C SER A 10 -5.60 -7.58 8.76
N ASP A 11 -4.94 -7.63 9.93
CA ASP A 11 -5.55 -8.16 11.14
C ASP A 11 -6.73 -7.31 11.68
N ASP A 12 -6.78 -6.02 11.32
CA ASP A 12 -7.89 -5.15 11.73
C ASP A 12 -9.22 -5.56 11.05
N LEU A 13 -9.14 -6.41 10.03
CA LEU A 13 -10.28 -6.93 9.27
C LEU A 13 -10.61 -8.40 9.61
N LEU A 14 -10.05 -8.95 10.70
CA LEU A 14 -10.05 -10.40 11.02
C LEU A 14 -11.39 -11.06 11.30
N ASP A 15 -12.50 -10.33 11.41
CA ASP A 15 -13.78 -11.03 11.44
C ASP A 15 -13.93 -11.77 10.09
N GLU A 16 -13.88 -13.10 10.13
CA GLU A 16 -14.03 -13.98 8.96
C GLU A 16 -15.28 -13.63 8.15
N ARG A 17 -16.32 -13.10 8.80
CA ARG A 17 -17.51 -12.58 8.11
C ARG A 17 -17.18 -11.37 7.24
N LEU A 18 -16.32 -10.48 7.69
CA LEU A 18 -15.93 -9.30 6.93
C LEU A 18 -15.06 -9.69 5.73
N LYS A 19 -14.06 -10.56 5.94
CA LYS A 19 -13.18 -11.05 4.86
C LYS A 19 -13.96 -11.67 3.70
N ASN A 20 -14.95 -12.50 4.02
CA ASN A 20 -15.78 -13.20 3.02
C ASN A 20 -16.72 -12.27 2.23
N ASN A 21 -16.91 -11.03 2.67
CA ASN A 21 -17.77 -10.05 2.01
C ASN A 21 -16.96 -8.99 1.22
N ILE A 22 -15.63 -9.11 1.16
CA ILE A 22 -14.78 -8.22 0.38
C ILE A 22 -14.67 -8.73 -1.05
N GLY A 23 -15.23 -7.98 -2.00
CA GLY A 23 -15.22 -8.35 -3.41
C GLY A 23 -13.94 -8.00 -4.18
N LEU A 24 -13.13 -7.07 -3.67
CA LEU A 24 -11.86 -6.66 -4.28
C LEU A 24 -10.83 -6.44 -3.18
N LYS A 25 -9.63 -7.01 -3.33
CA LYS A 25 -8.54 -6.83 -2.37
C LYS A 25 -7.36 -6.14 -3.03
N PHE A 26 -6.74 -5.23 -2.29
CA PHE A 26 -5.53 -4.53 -2.68
C PHE A 26 -4.54 -4.63 -1.53
N ALA A 27 -3.34 -5.13 -1.79
CA ALA A 27 -2.25 -5.12 -0.83
C ALA A 27 -1.00 -4.51 -1.45
N PHE A 28 -0.55 -3.42 -0.85
CA PHE A 28 0.65 -2.71 -1.27
C PHE A 28 1.88 -3.30 -0.59
N ARG A 29 3.06 -2.88 -1.04
CA ARG A 29 4.34 -3.32 -0.49
C ARG A 29 4.36 -3.26 1.04
N SER A 30 4.69 -4.36 1.68
CA SER A 30 5.13 -4.41 3.09
C SER A 30 6.56 -4.98 3.17
N THR A 31 7.33 -4.53 4.15
CA THR A 31 8.67 -5.03 4.44
C THR A 31 8.71 -5.99 5.64
N ASP A 32 7.67 -6.00 6.47
CA ASP A 32 7.57 -6.92 7.60
C ASP A 32 7.09 -8.28 7.11
N ILE A 33 7.86 -9.32 7.41
CA ILE A 33 7.53 -10.69 7.03
C ILE A 33 6.22 -11.18 7.67
N HIS A 34 5.88 -10.74 8.88
CA HIS A 34 4.64 -11.14 9.53
C HIS A 34 3.42 -10.55 8.82
N GLU A 35 3.48 -9.29 8.42
CA GLU A 35 2.43 -8.63 7.63
C GLU A 35 2.31 -9.24 6.24
N ILE A 36 3.43 -9.55 5.58
CA ILE A 36 3.45 -10.24 4.29
C ILE A 36 2.70 -11.57 4.41
N LYS A 37 3.02 -12.38 5.41
CA LYS A 37 2.38 -13.69 5.60
C LYS A 37 0.87 -13.59 5.84
N LYS A 38 0.44 -12.65 6.69
CA LYS A 38 -0.99 -12.37 6.92
C LYS A 38 -1.69 -11.90 5.67
N THR A 39 -1.02 -11.07 4.87
CA THR A 39 -1.54 -10.60 3.58
C THR A 39 -1.71 -11.76 2.61
N LEU A 40 -0.73 -12.64 2.46
CA LEU A 40 -0.86 -13.81 1.60
C LEU A 40 -2.03 -14.71 2.04
N GLU A 41 -2.15 -14.96 3.35
CA GLU A 41 -3.27 -15.73 3.91
C GLU A 41 -4.62 -15.05 3.64
N PHE A 42 -4.69 -13.71 3.73
CA PHE A 42 -5.89 -12.94 3.39
C PHE A 42 -6.29 -13.03 1.90
N PHE A 43 -5.31 -13.24 1.02
CA PHE A 43 -5.50 -13.47 -0.42
C PHE A 43 -5.68 -14.97 -0.76
N GLY A 44 -5.72 -15.85 0.24
CA GLY A 44 -5.82 -17.30 0.02
C GLY A 44 -4.58 -17.93 -0.62
N ILE A 45 -3.43 -17.23 -0.57
CA ILE A 45 -2.14 -17.71 -1.05
C ILE A 45 -1.40 -18.37 0.12
N ASP A 46 -0.62 -19.41 -0.17
CA ASP A 46 0.25 -20.04 0.82
C ASP A 46 1.23 -18.99 1.39
N LYS A 47 1.10 -18.72 2.69
CA LYS A 47 1.95 -17.77 3.39
C LYS A 47 3.39 -18.24 3.54
N GLU A 48 3.67 -19.53 3.38
CA GLU A 48 5.03 -20.08 3.45
C GLU A 48 5.73 -20.11 2.07
N ASP A 49 5.03 -19.72 0.99
CA ASP A 49 5.62 -19.60 -0.34
C ASP A 49 6.59 -18.41 -0.43
N GLU A 50 7.89 -18.72 -0.50
CA GLU A 50 8.94 -17.72 -0.58
C GLU A 50 8.86 -16.84 -1.84
N GLU A 51 8.38 -17.36 -2.97
CA GLU A 51 8.30 -16.59 -4.21
C GLU A 51 7.23 -15.50 -4.07
N ASN A 52 6.06 -15.86 -3.53
CA ASN A 52 4.99 -14.90 -3.28
C ASN A 52 5.33 -13.91 -2.15
N GLN A 53 6.07 -14.34 -1.11
CA GLN A 53 6.61 -13.43 -0.10
C GLN A 53 7.58 -12.42 -0.72
N LYS A 54 8.51 -12.87 -1.56
CA LYS A 54 9.47 -12.01 -2.27
C LYS A 54 8.74 -11.06 -3.21
N ARG A 55 7.71 -11.54 -3.91
CA ARG A 55 6.89 -10.74 -4.82
C ARG A 55 6.22 -9.58 -4.10
N LEU A 56 5.52 -9.83 -2.99
CA LEU A 56 4.86 -8.77 -2.22
C LEU A 56 5.86 -7.79 -1.60
N ARG A 57 7.00 -8.29 -1.11
CA ARG A 57 8.09 -7.47 -0.56
C ARG A 57 8.71 -6.52 -1.59
N ASN A 58 8.82 -6.97 -2.84
CA ASN A 58 9.53 -6.25 -3.90
C ASN A 58 8.61 -5.44 -4.82
N LEU A 59 7.32 -5.29 -4.48
CA LEU A 59 6.42 -4.42 -5.24
C LEU A 59 6.97 -2.99 -5.34
N GLU A 60 6.92 -2.45 -6.54
CA GLU A 60 7.36 -1.08 -6.79
C GLU A 60 6.30 -0.05 -6.37
N ASN A 61 6.70 1.22 -6.34
CA ASN A 61 5.74 2.28 -6.07
C ASN A 61 4.64 2.28 -7.15
N GLY A 62 3.38 2.31 -6.71
CA GLY A 62 2.23 2.19 -7.59
C GLY A 62 1.87 0.75 -7.95
N GLN A 63 2.58 -0.27 -7.46
CA GLN A 63 2.17 -1.67 -7.62
C GLN A 63 1.46 -2.19 -6.37
N CYS A 64 0.51 -3.10 -6.58
CA CYS A 64 -0.12 -3.87 -5.52
C CYS A 64 -0.37 -5.32 -5.97
N LEU A 65 -0.54 -6.20 -4.99
CA LEU A 65 -1.24 -7.46 -5.16
C LEU A 65 -2.74 -7.19 -5.21
N PHE A 66 -3.41 -7.71 -6.22
CA PHE A 66 -4.83 -7.47 -6.49
C PHE A 66 -5.57 -8.79 -6.62
N GLU A 67 -6.71 -8.91 -5.93
CA GLU A 67 -7.67 -10.01 -6.09
C GLU A 67 -8.96 -9.46 -6.72
N ASP A 68 -9.42 -10.09 -7.80
CA ASP A 68 -10.69 -9.75 -8.45
C ASP A 68 -11.89 -10.46 -7.81
N LEU A 69 -13.11 -10.17 -8.31
CA LEU A 69 -14.37 -10.77 -7.83
C LEU A 69 -14.44 -12.30 -8.00
N TYR A 70 -13.55 -12.87 -8.80
CA TYR A 70 -13.47 -14.31 -9.08
C TYR A 70 -12.35 -15.00 -8.30
N GLY A 71 -11.61 -14.26 -7.46
CA GLY A 71 -10.50 -14.78 -6.67
C GLY A 71 -9.18 -14.90 -7.44
N HIS A 72 -9.07 -14.32 -8.65
CA HIS A 72 -7.79 -14.31 -9.36
C HIS A 72 -6.85 -13.28 -8.73
N VAL A 73 -5.63 -13.72 -8.42
CA VAL A 73 -4.62 -12.85 -7.82
C VAL A 73 -3.53 -12.50 -8.81
N GLY A 74 -3.21 -11.20 -8.94
CA GLY A 74 -2.18 -10.69 -9.83
C GLY A 74 -1.52 -9.41 -9.32
N ILE A 75 -0.51 -8.92 -10.06
CA ILE A 75 0.04 -7.58 -9.81
C ILE A 75 -0.75 -6.57 -10.64
N LEU A 76 -1.17 -5.48 -10.00
CA LEU A 76 -1.80 -4.33 -10.65
C LEU A 76 -0.91 -3.09 -10.48
N GLN A 77 -0.66 -2.37 -11.59
CA GLN A 77 0.06 -1.10 -11.62
C GLN A 77 -0.93 0.07 -11.69
N PHE A 78 -0.81 0.98 -10.73
CA PHE A 78 -1.45 2.29 -10.74
C PHE A 78 -0.51 3.33 -11.33
N HIS A 79 -1.04 4.13 -12.25
CA HIS A 79 -0.34 5.25 -12.84
C HIS A 79 -1.24 6.50 -12.77
N PRO A 80 -0.86 7.53 -12.01
CA PRO A 80 -1.58 8.80 -12.06
C PRO A 80 -1.35 9.45 -13.43
N VAL A 81 -2.43 9.72 -14.15
CA VAL A 81 -2.36 10.32 -15.50
C VAL A 81 -1.94 11.80 -15.45
N PHE A 82 -2.21 12.48 -14.33
CA PHE A 82 -1.94 13.89 -14.12
C PHE A 82 -0.95 14.07 -12.97
N GLU A 83 0.14 14.79 -13.22
CA GLU A 83 1.21 15.01 -12.24
C GLU A 83 0.73 15.88 -11.07
N GLU A 84 -0.19 16.81 -11.33
CA GLU A 84 -0.75 17.71 -10.33
C GLU A 84 -1.48 16.94 -9.22
N LEU A 85 -2.13 15.81 -9.58
CA LEU A 85 -2.76 14.94 -8.59
C LEU A 85 -1.72 14.26 -7.71
N PHE A 86 -0.60 13.82 -8.29
CA PHE A 86 0.48 13.23 -7.50
C PHE A 86 1.06 14.24 -6.50
N GLN A 87 1.30 15.47 -6.94
CA GLN A 87 1.83 16.53 -6.07
C GLN A 87 0.83 16.95 -4.98
N ALA A 88 -0.45 17.06 -5.31
CA ALA A 88 -1.48 17.48 -4.36
C ALA A 88 -1.70 16.48 -3.20
N PHE A 89 -1.47 15.19 -3.46
CA PHE A 89 -1.63 14.11 -2.47
C PHE A 89 -0.29 13.57 -1.93
N ASP A 90 0.81 14.27 -2.18
CA ASP A 90 2.11 13.94 -1.61
C ASP A 90 2.11 14.22 -0.09
N THR A 91 2.17 13.16 0.72
CA THR A 91 2.16 13.25 2.18
C THR A 91 3.55 13.29 2.80
N ARG A 92 4.62 13.37 1.99
CA ARG A 92 5.98 13.50 2.53
C ARG A 92 6.07 14.80 3.31
N PRO A 93 6.63 14.79 4.54
CA PRO A 93 6.79 16.01 5.30
C PRO A 93 7.64 17.00 4.49
N PRO A 94 7.30 18.30 4.51
CA PRO A 94 8.07 19.31 3.80
C PRO A 94 9.50 19.27 4.31
N LEU A 95 10.46 19.22 3.39
CA LEU A 95 11.87 19.39 3.73
C LEU A 95 12.00 20.74 4.44
N MET A 96 12.38 20.74 5.72
CA MET A 96 12.71 21.96 6.42
C MET A 96 13.81 22.63 5.60
N LYS A 97 13.49 23.72 4.90
CA LYS A 97 14.52 24.67 4.50
C LYS A 97 15.10 25.15 5.82
N GLU A 98 16.34 24.79 6.09
CA GLU A 98 17.11 25.40 7.17
C GLU A 98 16.85 26.91 7.09
N ALA A 99 16.36 27.47 8.19
CA ALA A 99 16.11 28.89 8.31
C ALA A 99 17.46 29.59 8.11
N GLY A 100 17.75 29.95 6.87
CA GLY A 100 18.87 30.78 6.51
C GLY A 100 18.69 32.10 7.23
N VAL A 101 19.42 32.26 8.33
CA VAL A 101 19.67 33.53 8.97
C VAL A 101 20.35 34.40 7.93
N SER A 102 19.57 35.23 7.25
CA SER A 102 20.10 36.32 6.44
C SER A 102 20.70 37.34 7.40
N HIS A 103 22.03 37.31 7.52
CA HIS A 103 22.78 38.43 8.08
C HIS A 103 22.60 39.64 7.15
N GLU A 104 21.63 40.50 7.47
CA GLU A 104 21.69 41.90 7.08
C GLU A 104 22.76 42.57 7.94
N LYS A 105 23.92 42.84 7.34
CA LYS A 105 24.81 43.89 7.85
C LYS A 105 24.37 45.18 7.15
N GLU A 106 23.69 46.03 7.90
CA GLU A 106 23.55 47.45 7.53
C GLU A 106 24.93 48.11 7.50
N ASN A 107 25.10 48.98 6.51
CA ASN A 107 26.27 49.83 6.26
C ASN A 107 26.58 50.78 7.41
#